data_AF-A0A6D0EYD7-F1
#
_entry.id   AF-A0A6D0EYD7-F1
#
_cell.length_a   1.000
_cell.length_b   1.000
_cell.length_c   1.000
_cell.angle_alpha   90.00
_cell.angle_beta   90.00
_cell.angle_gamma   90.00
#
_symmetry.space_group_name_H-M   'P 1'
#
loop_
_entity.id
_entity.type
_entity.pdbx_description
1 polymer ?
#
loop_
_entity_poly.entity_id
_entity_poly.type
_entity_poly.pdbx_seq_one_letter_code
_entity_poly.pdbx_strand_id
1 'polypeptide(L)' 'LMAANIASVKIEGRQRSPAYVSQVAKVWRQAIDRCKADPQNFIPQSAWMETLGSMSEGTQTTLGAYHRKWQ' A
#
# COMPACT_ATOMS: atom_id res chain seq x y z
N LEU A 1 9.74 3.85 -2.90
CA LEU A 1 10.46 2.96 -1.96
C LEU A 1 11.81 2.55 -2.53
N MET A 2 11.84 1.81 -3.65
CA MET A 2 13.06 1.29 -4.26
C MET A 2 13.99 2.40 -4.73
N ALA A 3 13.48 3.34 -5.53
CA ALA A 3 14.25 4.51 -5.99
C ALA A 3 14.70 5.43 -4.85
N ALA A 4 14.02 5.40 -3.70
CA ALA A 4 14.36 6.18 -2.51
C ALA A 4 15.27 5.41 -1.53
N ASN A 5 15.78 4.24 -1.91
CA ASN A 5 16.63 3.37 -1.09
C ASN A 5 16.06 3.03 0.30
N ILE A 6 14.74 2.85 0.38
CA ILE A 6 14.07 2.47 1.64
C ILE A 6 14.26 0.98 1.89
N ALA A 7 14.89 0.64 3.02
CA ALA A 7 15.19 -0.75 3.40
C ALA A 7 13.97 -1.52 3.92
N SER A 8 13.06 -0.86 4.63
CA SER A 8 11.88 -1.51 5.22
C SER A 8 10.67 -0.57 5.32
N VAL A 9 9.49 -1.16 5.37
CA VAL A 9 8.21 -0.48 5.62
C VAL A 9 7.50 -1.21 6.76
N LYS A 10 7.02 -0.45 7.75
CA LYS A 10 6.17 -0.97 8.83
C LYS A 10 4.71 -0.67 8.52
N ILE A 11 3.86 -1.68 8.62
CA ILE A 11 2.40 -1.57 8.47
C ILE A 11 1.78 -1.85 9.84
N GLU A 12 1.02 -0.90 10.36
CA GLU A 12 0.34 -1.00 11.66
C GLU A 12 -1.15 -0.65 11.53
N GLY A 13 -2.02 -1.38 12.24
CA GLY A 13 -3.46 -1.12 12.28
C GLY A 13 -3.91 -0.83 13.71
N ARG A 14 -4.05 0.44 14.07
CA ARG A 14 -4.58 0.84 15.40
C ARG A 14 -6.05 0.47 15.48
N GLN A 15 -6.45 -0.27 16.52
CA GLN A 15 -7.82 -0.74 16.70
C GLN A 15 -8.34 -1.50 15.47
N ARG A 16 -7.50 -2.37 14.88
CA ARG A 16 -7.87 -3.24 13.75
C ARG A 16 -7.58 -4.70 14.08
N SER A 17 -8.33 -5.60 13.45
CA SER A 17 -8.17 -7.04 13.65
C SER A 17 -6.91 -7.59 12.97
N PRO A 18 -6.40 -8.75 13.39
CA PRO A 18 -5.29 -9.42 12.70
C PRO A 18 -5.60 -9.70 11.23
N ALA A 19 -6.85 -10.04 10.90
CA ALA A 19 -7.29 -10.27 9.52
C ALA A 19 -7.15 -9.00 8.66
N TYR A 20 -7.49 -7.84 9.21
CA TYR A 20 -7.31 -6.54 8.53
C TYR A 20 -5.84 -6.29 8.21
N VAL A 21 -4.97 -6.38 9.22
CA VAL A 21 -3.53 -6.10 9.03
C VAL A 21 -2.91 -7.11 8.06
N SER A 22 -3.32 -8.38 8.12
CA SER A 22 -2.86 -9.43 7.21
C SER A 22 -3.21 -9.14 5.75
N GLN A 23 -4.44 -8.69 5.46
CA GLN A 23 -4.86 -8.34 4.10
C GLN A 23 -4.05 -7.16 3.54
N VAL A 24 -3.87 -6.10 4.33
CA VAL A 24 -3.06 -4.94 3.92
C VAL A 24 -1.61 -5.37 3.65
N ALA A 25 -1.01 -6.13 4.58
CA ALA A 25 0.36 -6.61 4.43
C ALA A 25 0.53 -7.52 3.19
N LYS A 26 -0.45 -8.38 2.89
CA LYS A 26 -0.44 -9.25 1.71
C LYS A 26 -0.45 -8.43 0.41
N VAL A 27 -1.34 -7.44 0.30
CA VAL A 27 -1.40 -6.56 -0.88
C VAL A 27 -0.07 -5.82 -1.06
N TRP A 28 0.49 -5.26 0.02
CA TRP A 28 1.78 -4.57 -0.03
C TRP A 28 2.93 -5.50 -0.43
N ARG A 29 2.97 -6.73 0.10
CA ARG A 29 3.98 -7.72 -0.29
C ARG A 29 3.92 -7.99 -1.80
N GLN A 30 2.73 -8.27 -2.33
CA GLN A 30 2.52 -8.51 -3.76
C GLN A 30 2.93 -7.30 -4.62
N ALA A 31 2.55 -6.09 -4.22
CA ALA A 31 2.92 -4.86 -4.93
C ALA A 31 4.45 -4.62 -4.92
N ILE A 32 5.11 -4.82 -3.77
CA ILE A 32 6.56 -4.69 -3.66
C ILE A 32 7.26 -5.74 -4.53
N ASP A 33 6.81 -6.99 -4.50
CA ASP A 33 7.38 -8.06 -5.33
C ASP A 33 7.23 -7.76 -6.83
N ARG A 34 6.05 -7.32 -7.26
CA ARG A 34 5.80 -6.92 -8.67
C ARG A 34 6.68 -5.74 -9.09
N CYS A 35 6.83 -4.74 -8.22
CA CYS A 35 7.67 -3.57 -8.48
C CYS A 35 9.15 -3.93 -8.49
N LYS A 36 9.60 -4.87 -7.65
CA LYS A 36 10.99 -5.37 -7.69
C LYS A 36 11.29 -6.14 -8.97
N ALA A 37 10.34 -6.95 -9.44
CA ALA A 37 10.52 -7.77 -10.64
C ALA A 37 10.61 -6.94 -11.92
N ASP A 38 9.82 -5.88 -12.03
CA ASP A 38 9.83 -4.98 -13.18
C ASP A 38 9.41 -3.56 -12.74
N PRO A 39 10.38 -2.76 -12.26
CA PRO A 39 10.08 -1.44 -11.71
C PRO A 39 9.65 -0.43 -12.77
N GLN A 40 10.07 -0.61 -14.03
CA GLN A 40 9.76 0.33 -15.10
C GLN A 40 8.33 0.18 -15.61
N ASN A 41 7.76 -1.04 -15.57
CA ASN A 41 6.38 -1.31 -15.98
C ASN A 41 5.48 -1.65 -14.79
N PHE A 42 5.79 -1.14 -13.60
CA PHE A 42 4.95 -1.37 -12.44
C PHE A 42 3.60 -0.65 -12.58
N ILE A 43 2.52 -1.42 -12.58
CA ILE A 43 1.14 -0.94 -12.56
C ILE A 43 0.41 -1.64 -11.41
N PRO A 44 -0.29 -0.92 -10.51
CA PRO A 44 -1.12 -1.54 -9.47
C PRO A 44 -2.23 -2.40 -10.08
N GLN A 45 -2.44 -3.59 -9.54
CA GLN A 45 -3.55 -4.45 -9.97
C GLN A 45 -4.89 -3.94 -9.42
N SER A 46 -5.96 -3.98 -10.21
CA SER A 46 -7.29 -3.56 -9.80
C SER A 46 -7.77 -4.26 -8.53
N ALA A 47 -7.52 -5.56 -8.41
CA ALA A 47 -7.88 -6.35 -7.23
C ALA A 47 -7.23 -5.82 -5.92
N TRP A 48 -6.02 -5.25 -6.01
CA TRP A 48 -5.37 -4.61 -4.86
C TRP A 48 -6.10 -3.34 -4.46
N MET A 49 -6.46 -2.51 -5.44
CA MET A 49 -7.19 -1.26 -5.22
C MET A 49 -8.59 -1.53 -4.66
N GLU A 50 -9.28 -2.55 -5.15
CA GLU A 50 -10.58 -2.98 -4.62
C GLU A 50 -10.47 -3.47 -3.18
N THR A 51 -9.49 -4.34 -2.89
CA THR A 51 -9.25 -4.84 -1.53
C THR A 51 -8.99 -3.68 -0.57
N LEU A 52 -8.03 -2.80 -0.89
CA LEU A 52 -7.69 -1.66 -0.04
C LEU A 52 -8.82 -0.63 0.05
N GLY A 53 -9.58 -0.44 -1.02
CA GLY A 53 -10.76 0.41 -1.07
C GLY A 53 -11.83 -0.08 -0.10
N SER A 54 -12.20 -1.36 -0.17
CA SER A 54 -13.23 -1.95 0.70
C SER A 54 -12.93 -1.86 2.21
N MET A 55 -11.65 -1.70 2.56
CA MET A 55 -11.15 -1.61 3.92
C MET A 55 -10.96 -0.16 4.40
N SER A 56 -11.05 0.81 3.49
CA SER A 56 -10.88 2.24 3.76
C SER A 56 -12.23 2.86 4.11
N GLU A 57 -12.23 3.74 5.11
CA GLU A 57 -13.42 4.53 5.41
C GLU A 57 -13.83 5.36 4.19
N GLY A 58 -15.13 5.35 3.84
CA GLY A 58 -15.62 5.99 2.62
C GLY A 58 -15.10 5.36 1.32
N THR A 59 -14.47 4.20 1.36
CA THR A 59 -13.83 3.52 0.22
C THR A 59 -12.69 4.32 -0.41
N GLN A 60 -12.12 5.29 0.33
CA GLN A 60 -11.15 6.23 -0.22
C GLN A 60 -9.73 5.92 0.26
N THR A 61 -8.85 5.60 -0.67
CA THR A 61 -7.41 5.57 -0.41
C THR A 61 -6.80 6.96 -0.62
N THR A 62 -5.90 7.40 0.26
CA THR A 62 -5.20 8.68 0.12
C THR A 62 -3.70 8.46 -0.03
N LEU A 63 -2.99 9.39 -0.67
CA LEU A 63 -1.53 9.40 -0.66
C LEU A 63 -0.95 9.86 0.70
N GLY A 64 -1.81 10.19 1.67
CA GLY A 64 -1.41 10.64 3.00
C GLY A 64 -0.40 11.79 2.96
N ALA A 65 0.71 11.63 3.68
CA ALA A 65 1.81 12.60 3.74
C ALA A 65 2.46 12.88 2.37
N TYR A 66 2.30 11.99 1.38
CA TYR A 66 2.79 12.20 0.01
C TYR A 66 1.82 13.01 -0.86
N HIS A 67 0.60 13.30 -0.39
CA HIS A 67 -0.37 14.12 -1.14
C HIS A 67 -0.19 15.63 -0.96
N ARG A 68 0.57 16.10 0.05
CA ARG A 68 0.71 17.54 0.32
C ARG A 68 1.99 18.14 -0.27
N LYS A 69 1.84 19.31 -0.91
CA LYS A 69 2.79 20.42 -0.72
C LYS A 69 2.55 20.95 0.69
N TRP A 70 3.56 20.86 1.56
CA TRP A 70 3.55 21.56 2.85
C TRP A 70 3.39 23.07 2.60
N GLN A 71 2.51 23.72 3.39
CA GLN A 71 2.52 25.17 3.67
C GLN A 71 2.90 25.30 5.14
#